data_AF-A0A2M8GGE6-F1
#
_entry.id   AF-A0A2M8GGE6-F1
#
_cell.length_a   1.000
_cell.length_b   1.000
_cell.length_c   1.000
_cell.angle_alpha   90.00
_cell.angle_beta   90.00
_cell.angle_gamma   90.00
#
_symmetry.space_group_name_H-M   'P 1'
#
loop_
_entity.id
_entity.type
_entity.pdbx_description
1 polymer ?
#
loop_
_entity_poly.entity_id
_entity_poly.type
_entity_poly.pdbx_seq_one_letter_code
_entity_poly.pdbx_strand_id
1 'polypeptide(L)'
;ARKKIKLYQGFDPSMPSLHLGNFVGLMKLRQFQKLGHEVIFLVGDFTGMIGDPTDKLSTRKKLTRVEVLENAKSWQEQASKVLDFKGVNPAKMLFNSEWSDRIS
;
A
#
# COMPACT_ATOMS: atom_id res chain seq x y z
N ALA A 1 11.42 18.61 21.35
CA ALA A 1 11.38 17.29 20.68
C ALA A 1 10.54 17.38 19.41
N ARG A 2 11.00 16.84 18.26
CA ARG A 2 10.18 16.81 17.03
C ARG A 2 8.99 15.85 17.23
N LYS A 3 7.77 16.31 16.94
CA LYS A 3 6.52 15.54 17.10
C LYS A 3 6.53 14.30 16.19
N LYS A 4 6.20 13.12 16.72
CA LYS A 4 5.97 11.93 15.90
C LYS A 4 4.66 12.10 15.14
N ILE A 5 4.70 11.84 13.83
CA ILE A 5 3.51 11.85 12.97
C ILE A 5 3.15 10.42 12.55
N LYS A 6 1.92 10.29 12.07
CA LYS A 6 1.38 9.09 11.42
C LYS A 6 1.12 9.43 9.96
N LEU A 7 1.60 8.60 9.05
CA LEU A 7 1.45 8.79 7.61
C LEU A 7 1.20 7.47 6.90
N TYR A 8 0.59 7.56 5.73
CA TYR A 8 0.35 6.41 4.87
C TYR A 8 0.81 6.69 3.44
N GLN A 9 1.05 5.64 2.69
CA GLN A 9 1.05 5.69 1.24
C GLN A 9 0.16 4.58 0.71
N GLY A 10 -0.68 4.93 -0.28
CA GLY A 10 -1.54 4.00 -0.99
C GLY A 10 -0.77 3.21 -2.04
N PHE A 11 -1.07 1.92 -2.11
CA PHE A 11 -0.52 0.96 -3.05
C PHE A 11 -1.67 0.14 -3.63
N ASP A 12 -1.95 0.33 -4.92
CA ASP A 12 -2.98 -0.42 -5.64
C ASP A 12 -2.33 -1.66 -6.30
N PRO A 13 -2.58 -2.90 -5.83
CA PRO A 13 -1.90 -4.11 -6.26
C PRO A 13 -2.44 -4.60 -7.61
N SER A 14 -2.26 -3.77 -8.64
CA SER A 14 -2.72 -3.97 -10.01
C SER A 14 -1.87 -4.94 -10.83
N MET A 15 -0.75 -5.41 -10.27
CA MET A 15 0.15 -6.40 -10.85
C MET A 15 0.69 -7.34 -9.76
N PRO A 16 1.17 -8.55 -10.10
CA PRO A 16 1.66 -9.53 -9.12
C PRO A 16 2.84 -9.06 -8.27
N SER A 17 3.63 -8.10 -8.75
CA SER A 17 4.83 -7.62 -8.06
C SER A 17 4.95 -6.11 -8.03
N LEU A 18 5.69 -5.62 -7.02
CA LEU A 18 6.14 -4.24 -6.97
C LEU A 18 7.18 -4.02 -8.07
N HIS A 19 7.10 -2.88 -8.74
CA HIS A 19 8.13 -2.43 -9.67
C HIS A 19 8.86 -1.20 -9.12
N LEU A 20 9.90 -0.76 -9.82
CA LEU A 20 10.76 0.35 -9.39
C LEU A 20 10.00 1.65 -9.11
N GLY A 21 8.88 1.89 -9.77
CA GLY A 21 8.02 3.06 -9.53
C GLY A 21 7.43 3.10 -8.12
N ASN A 22 7.10 1.94 -7.55
CA ASN A 22 6.56 1.83 -6.20
C ASN A 22 7.66 1.99 -5.13
N PHE A 23 8.92 1.78 -5.52
CA PHE A 23 10.05 1.77 -4.60
C PHE A 23 10.31 3.15 -3.98
N VAL A 24 10.07 4.23 -4.73
CA VAL A 24 10.21 5.61 -4.21
C VAL A 24 9.33 5.84 -2.98
N GLY A 25 8.07 5.39 -3.06
CA GLY A 25 7.12 5.48 -1.96
C GLY A 25 7.50 4.63 -0.75
N LEU A 26 7.86 3.37 -1.00
CA LEU A 26 8.34 2.45 0.03
C LEU A 26 9.57 2.98 0.77
N MET A 27 10.54 3.52 0.03
CA MET A 27 11.74 4.12 0.61
C MET A 27 11.42 5.36 1.44
N LYS A 28 10.43 6.16 1.01
CA LYS A 28 9.98 7.31 1.80
C LYS A 28 9.35 6.86 3.11
N LEU A 29 8.45 5.88 3.08
CA LEU A 29 7.89 5.28 4.30
C LEU A 29 9.01 4.75 5.21
N ARG A 30 10.02 4.05 4.66
CA ARG A 30 11.14 3.55 5.47
C ARG A 30 11.96 4.68 6.11
N GLN A 31 12.16 5.80 5.41
CA GLN A 31 12.84 6.96 5.98
C GLN A 31 12.07 7.51 7.19
N PHE A 32 10.75 7.68 7.08
CA PHE A 32 9.91 8.10 8.20
C PHE A 32 9.92 7.06 9.33
N GLN A 33 9.90 5.78 9.00
CA GLN A 33 9.97 4.71 9.99
C GLN A 33 11.29 4.75 10.78
N LYS A 34 12.43 4.95 10.11
CA LYS A 34 13.74 5.10 10.78
C LYS A 34 13.82 6.33 11.69
N LEU A 35 13.02 7.36 11.43
CA LEU A 35 12.88 8.54 12.29
C LEU A 35 11.89 8.33 13.46
N GLY A 36 11.34 7.12 13.61
CA GLY A 36 10.47 6.74 14.72
C GLY A 36 8.99 7.08 14.52
N HIS A 37 8.57 7.36 13.29
CA HIS A 37 7.17 7.66 12.94
C HIS A 37 6.34 6.39 12.74
N GLU A 38 5.01 6.52 12.84
CA GLU A 38 4.08 5.44 12.48
C GLU A 38 3.81 5.51 10.98
N VAL A 39 4.10 4.42 10.28
CA VAL A 39 3.94 4.32 8.83
C VAL A 39 2.92 3.26 8.47
N ILE A 40 2.06 3.58 7.50
CA ILE A 40 1.03 2.68 7.01
C ILE A 40 1.29 2.39 5.53
N PHE A 41 1.41 1.10 5.22
CA PHE A 41 1.31 0.58 3.87
C PHE A 41 -0.18 0.32 3.59
N LEU A 42 -0.84 1.26 2.91
CA LEU A 42 -2.27 1.15 2.65
C LEU A 42 -2.51 0.39 1.34
N VAL A 43 -3.15 -0.77 1.42
CA VAL A 43 -3.56 -1.55 0.26
C VAL A 43 -4.87 -0.99 -0.27
N GLY A 44 -4.85 -0.64 -1.55
CA GLY A 44 -6.04 -0.20 -2.27
C GLY A 44 -6.82 -1.37 -2.87
N ASP A 45 -7.43 -2.20 -2.03
CA ASP A 45 -8.13 -3.39 -2.49
C ASP A 45 -9.53 -3.09 -3.05
N PHE A 46 -10.20 -2.07 -2.51
CA PHE A 46 -11.43 -1.52 -3.06
C PHE A 46 -11.16 -0.61 -4.29
N THR A 47 -10.18 0.28 -4.19
CA THR A 47 -9.81 1.20 -5.30
C THR A 47 -9.27 0.45 -6.50
N GLY A 48 -8.53 -0.64 -6.30
CA GLY A 48 -8.06 -1.52 -7.37
C GLY A 48 -9.19 -2.18 -8.18
N MET A 49 -10.37 -2.38 -7.58
CA MET A 49 -11.55 -2.90 -8.29
C MET A 49 -12.22 -1.84 -9.18
N ILE A 50 -12.18 -0.56 -8.77
CA ILE A 50 -12.73 0.56 -9.53
C ILE A 50 -11.77 0.96 -10.66
N GLY A 51 -10.47 1.04 -10.34
CA GLY A 51 -9.42 1.53 -11.21
C GLY A 51 -9.26 3.05 -11.13
N ASP A 52 -8.06 3.53 -10.80
CA ASP A 52 -7.74 4.96 -10.79
C ASP A 52 -7.72 5.51 -12.24
N PRO A 53 -8.54 6.54 -12.58
CA PRO A 53 -8.61 7.09 -13.93
C PRO A 53 -7.45 8.04 -14.28
N THR A 54 -6.55 8.34 -13.34
CA THR A 54 -5.62 9.48 -13.42
C THR A 54 -4.68 9.46 -14.64
N ASP A 55 -4.47 8.35 -15.36
CA ASP A 55 -3.37 8.28 -16.35
C ASP A 55 -3.51 7.37 -17.60
N LYS A 56 -4.68 6.82 -17.98
CA LYS A 56 -4.73 5.84 -19.10
C LYS A 56 -5.89 5.99 -20.10
N LEU A 57 -5.52 6.10 -21.38
CA LEU A 57 -6.37 6.09 -22.59
C LEU A 57 -6.95 4.70 -22.94
N SER A 58 -6.50 3.63 -22.26
CA SER A 58 -7.01 2.27 -22.46
C SER A 58 -7.70 1.76 -21.19
N THR A 59 -8.83 1.06 -21.38
CA THR A 59 -9.58 0.41 -20.30
C THR A 59 -8.68 -0.60 -19.58
N ARG A 60 -8.28 -0.30 -18.34
CA ARG A 60 -7.55 -1.26 -17.50
C ARG A 60 -8.41 -2.52 -17.33
N LYS A 61 -7.78 -3.69 -17.38
CA LYS A 61 -8.41 -4.95 -16.99
C LYS A 61 -8.83 -4.82 -15.53
N LYS A 62 -10.14 -4.88 -15.25
CA LYS A 62 -10.66 -4.90 -13.89
C LYS A 62 -10.20 -6.19 -13.23
N LEU A 63 -9.51 -6.07 -12.10
CA LEU A 63 -9.13 -7.22 -11.28
C LEU A 63 -10.28 -7.57 -10.33
N THR A 64 -10.44 -8.86 -10.08
CA THR A 64 -11.32 -9.35 -9.01
C THR A 64 -10.68 -9.07 -7.66
N ARG A 65 -11.51 -8.98 -6.61
CA ARG A 65 -11.01 -8.81 -5.23
C ARG A 65 -10.04 -9.92 -4.82
N VAL A 66 -10.27 -11.15 -5.29
CA VAL A 66 -9.40 -12.30 -5.00
C VAL A 66 -8.01 -12.07 -5.59
N GLU A 67 -7.91 -11.66 -6.86
CA GLU A 67 -6.63 -11.35 -7.53
C GLU A 67 -5.91 -10.19 -6.83
N VAL A 68 -6.64 -9.15 -6.46
CA VAL A 68 -6.11 -7.99 -5.73
C VAL A 68 -5.52 -8.40 -4.38
N LEU A 69 -6.22 -9.25 -3.62
CA LEU A 69 -5.74 -9.76 -2.33
C LEU A 69 -4.55 -10.72 -2.48
N GLU A 70 -4.50 -11.52 -3.54
CA GLU A 70 -3.36 -12.39 -3.85
C GLU A 70 -2.11 -11.56 -4.19
N ASN A 71 -2.26 -10.55 -5.05
CA ASN A 71 -1.19 -9.60 -5.33
C ASN A 71 -0.74 -8.86 -4.06
N ALA A 72 -1.67 -8.44 -3.20
CA ALA A 72 -1.36 -7.76 -1.95
C ALA A 72 -0.49 -8.61 -1.00
N LYS A 73 -0.68 -9.94 -0.95
CA LYS A 73 0.19 -10.85 -0.19
C LYS A 73 1.62 -10.81 -0.71
N SER A 74 1.81 -10.93 -2.02
CA SER A 74 3.16 -10.85 -2.62
C SER A 74 3.79 -9.47 -2.40
N TRP A 75 3.00 -8.41 -2.46
CA TRP A 75 3.47 -7.05 -2.22
C TRP A 75 3.90 -6.86 -0.76
N GLN A 76 3.18 -7.45 0.19
CA GLN A 76 3.57 -7.43 1.60
C GLN A 76 4.93 -8.11 1.82
N GLU A 77 5.13 -9.30 1.23
CA GLU A 77 6.40 -10.02 1.30
C GLU A 77 7.55 -9.19 0.71
N GLN A 78 7.34 -8.54 -0.44
CA GLN A 78 8.34 -7.68 -1.06
C GLN A 78 8.59 -6.40 -0.25
N ALA A 79 7.54 -5.76 0.27
CA ALA A 79 7.63 -4.57 1.10
C ALA A 79 8.35 -4.85 2.42
N SER A 80 8.25 -6.06 2.96
CA SER A 80 8.96 -6.49 4.19
C SER A 80 10.48 -6.47 4.06
N LYS A 81 11.03 -6.44 2.83
CA LYS A 81 12.46 -6.27 2.58
C LYS A 81 12.93 -4.83 2.83
N VAL A 82 12.00 -3.88 2.88
CA VAL A 82 12.27 -2.44 3.00
C VAL A 82 11.72 -1.88 4.33
N LEU A 83 10.47 -2.21 4.66
CA LEU A 83 9.78 -1.79 5.87
C LEU A 83 9.90 -2.84 6.97
N ASP A 84 10.06 -2.37 8.20
CA ASP A 84 10.06 -3.25 9.37
C ASP A 84 8.63 -3.43 9.87
N PHE A 85 8.06 -4.63 9.68
CA PHE A 85 6.74 -4.98 10.23
C PHE A 85 6.84 -5.51 11.67
N LYS A 86 8.02 -5.43 12.27
CA LYS A 86 8.33 -5.82 13.64
C LYS A 86 9.04 -4.64 14.34
N GLY A 87 9.45 -4.83 15.60
CA GLY A 87 10.25 -3.85 16.34
C GLY A 87 9.44 -2.74 17.04
N VAL A 88 10.09 -1.59 17.26
CA VAL A 88 9.62 -0.52 18.17
C VAL A 88 8.49 0.34 17.56
N ASN A 89 8.48 0.49 16.23
CA ASN A 89 7.43 1.18 15.47
C ASN A 89 7.10 0.40 14.19
N PRO A 90 6.45 -0.78 14.35
CA PRO A 90 6.16 -1.65 13.22
C PRO A 90 5.26 -0.94 12.21
N ALA A 91 5.57 -1.12 10.92
CA ALA A 91 4.69 -0.67 9.85
C ALA A 91 3.33 -1.37 9.96
N LYS A 92 2.25 -0.64 9.68
CA LYS A 92 0.90 -1.20 9.63
C LYS A 92 0.51 -1.45 8.18
N MET A 93 -0.12 -2.59 7.92
CA MET A 93 -0.79 -2.86 6.66
C MET A 93 -2.29 -2.74 6.89
N LEU A 94 -2.94 -1.86 6.15
CA LEU A 94 -4.39 -1.63 6.22
C LEU A 94 -5.01 -1.80 4.83
N PHE A 95 -6.29 -2.12 4.78
CA PHE A 95 -7.04 -2.32 3.54
C PHE A 95 -8.16 -1.28 3.45
N ASN A 96 -8.28 -0.58 2.32
CA ASN A 96 -9.29 0.48 2.20
C ASN A 96 -10.73 -0.06 2.08
N SER A 97 -10.89 -1.34 1.77
CA SER A 97 -12.19 -2.01 1.84
C SER A 97 -12.80 -2.03 3.25
N GLU A 98 -11.98 -1.98 4.32
CA GLU A 98 -12.47 -2.01 5.72
C GLU A 98 -13.52 -0.93 6.03
N TRP A 99 -13.41 0.22 5.34
CA TRP A 99 -14.38 1.31 5.41
C TRP A 99 -15.19 1.49 4.13
N SER A 100 -14.61 1.26 2.94
CA SER A 100 -15.27 1.55 1.67
C SER A 100 -16.43 0.58 1.37
N ASP A 101 -16.33 -0.67 1.83
CA ASP A 101 -17.41 -1.65 1.68
C ASP A 101 -18.68 -1.28 2.45
N ARG A 102 -18.57 -0.42 3.48
CA ARG A 102 -19.73 -0.02 4.31
C ARG A 102 -20.56 1.11 3.71
N ILE A 103 -20.03 1.76 2.68
CA ILE A 103 -20.61 2.96 2.06
C ILE A 103 -21.10 2.61 0.62
N SER A 104 -20.77 1.42 0.12
CA SER A 104 -21.14 0.94 -1.22
C SER A 104 -22.39 0.09 -1.22
#